data_AF-A0A0B1TL87-F1
#
_entry.id   AF-A0A0B1TL87-F1
#
_cell.length_a   1.000
_cell.length_b   1.000
_cell.length_c   1.000
_cell.angle_alpha   90.00
_cell.angle_beta   90.00
_cell.angle_gamma   90.00
#
_symmetry.space_group_name_H-M   'P 1'
#
loop_
_entity.id
_entity.type
_entity.pdbx_description
1 polymer ?
#
loop_
_entity_poly.entity_id
_entity_poly.type
_entity_poly.pdbx_seq_one_letter_code
_entity_poly.pdbx_strand_id
1 'polypeptide(L)'
;MVEQMKKSHFEIRELALENANIVEIGPRAFKNLRIKKLVLDKNRIKALHRDAFRGLENVLQELSISQNKLTEVPSDALAGLRALNVLSLKCNRIGNLTEPIFHNLTSLIDVNLSCNEICDVSPNTFDGVRNTLQNLILDTNCLEKFPAGAVKNMESLIALHLKYNKIDTIEERQLTNLSSLSMLSLSSNNISSIHPFALDNTPNLRYVYLAENQLTNFDVGTMAQFKQTQVLDLAFNKLSEITVETFAGLESLQHLNLESNNIKTIAPGAFAGIPLLLLWLPNNCLNNISPTTFQGALFLRQLSLANNNIKDIQPLSFNHLANLHTVDLANNKIQSLQQGAIQGSDHLTVRLQENPMVCSQDGFHVMNGPQAINLTTEPNNICKTNWHEDTPDVCPRALSRPPPPPCCNQTEEPAITQETTEAPTTTTTTTEATTTKAKAPKRKVNMDRFWRLSHRPAAGSPFLRHQVNSAMKPKYLITTPAPARHRP
;
A
#
# COMPACT_ATOMS: atom_id res chain seq x y z
N MET A 1 -16.47 -18.19 47.17
CA MET A 1 -15.71 -17.66 46.01
C MET A 1 -16.44 -17.87 44.68
N VAL A 2 -16.90 -19.09 44.36
CA VAL A 2 -17.69 -19.41 43.13
C VAL A 2 -19.06 -18.69 43.05
N GLU A 3 -19.75 -18.47 44.18
CA GLU A 3 -21.01 -17.70 44.19
C GLU A 3 -20.83 -16.18 44.07
N GLN A 4 -19.67 -15.63 44.46
CA GLN A 4 -19.38 -14.20 44.26
C GLN A 4 -19.10 -13.89 42.78
N MET A 5 -18.57 -14.84 42.01
CA MET A 5 -18.36 -14.69 40.56
C MET A 5 -19.66 -14.71 39.75
N LYS A 6 -20.76 -15.27 40.29
CA LYS A 6 -22.10 -15.18 39.69
C LYS A 6 -22.76 -13.80 39.85
N LYS A 7 -22.25 -12.95 40.76
CA LYS A 7 -22.74 -11.58 41.01
C LYS A 7 -21.90 -10.49 40.35
N SER A 8 -20.65 -10.78 39.97
CA SER A 8 -19.85 -9.86 39.15
C SER A 8 -20.21 -10.06 37.68
N HIS A 9 -20.77 -9.03 37.03
CA HIS A 9 -20.93 -9.00 35.58
C HIS A 9 -19.55 -8.87 34.92
N PHE A 10 -18.76 -9.94 34.96
CA PHE A 10 -17.41 -9.96 34.43
C PHE A 10 -17.47 -9.89 32.90
N GLU A 11 -16.90 -8.84 32.34
CA GLU A 11 -16.81 -8.64 30.90
C GLU A 11 -15.46 -9.17 30.41
N ILE A 12 -15.52 -10.13 29.51
CA ILE A 12 -14.35 -10.73 28.88
C ILE A 12 -13.92 -9.83 27.73
N ARG A 13 -12.76 -9.19 27.86
CA ARG A 13 -12.20 -8.35 26.80
C ARG A 13 -11.93 -9.15 25.53
N GLU A 14 -11.35 -10.33 25.69
CA GLU A 14 -10.99 -11.22 24.61
C GLU A 14 -11.09 -12.68 25.06
N LEU A 15 -11.75 -13.51 24.25
CA LEU A 15 -11.76 -14.97 24.38
C LEU A 15 -11.24 -15.55 23.07
N ALA A 16 -10.09 -16.24 23.15
CA ALA A 16 -9.49 -16.92 22.01
C ALA A 16 -9.57 -18.44 22.19
N LEU A 17 -10.13 -19.12 21.18
CA LEU A 17 -10.28 -20.57 21.11
C LEU A 17 -9.59 -21.05 19.82
N GLU A 18 -8.29 -20.81 19.68
CA GLU A 18 -7.53 -21.16 18.48
C GLU A 18 -7.00 -22.60 18.55
N ASN A 19 -6.84 -23.26 17.39
CA ASN A 19 -6.25 -24.62 17.29
C ASN A 19 -6.93 -25.68 18.17
N ALA A 20 -8.22 -25.51 18.47
CA ALA A 20 -8.97 -26.37 19.38
C ALA A 20 -9.73 -27.50 18.67
N ASN A 21 -9.49 -27.70 17.36
CA ASN A 21 -10.18 -28.69 16.53
C ASN A 21 -11.72 -28.58 16.53
N ILE A 22 -12.25 -27.37 16.75
CA ILE A 22 -13.69 -27.13 16.78
C ILE A 22 -14.26 -27.34 15.38
N VAL A 23 -15.32 -28.15 15.25
CA VAL A 23 -15.95 -28.49 13.96
C VAL A 23 -17.26 -27.73 13.74
N GLU A 24 -17.99 -27.43 14.80
CA GLU A 24 -19.26 -26.72 14.76
C GLU A 24 -19.44 -25.91 16.05
N ILE A 25 -20.14 -24.78 15.95
CA ILE A 25 -20.61 -24.02 17.12
C ILE A 25 -22.11 -24.25 17.30
N GLY A 26 -22.47 -24.96 18.37
CA GLY A 26 -23.86 -25.27 18.70
C GLY A 26 -24.67 -24.06 19.20
N PRO A 27 -25.99 -24.22 19.41
CA PRO A 27 -26.88 -23.16 19.87
C PRO A 27 -26.46 -22.62 21.24
N ARG A 28 -26.52 -21.30 21.41
CA ARG A 28 -26.34 -20.61 22.71
C ARG A 28 -25.01 -20.91 23.39
N ALA A 29 -23.97 -21.27 22.62
CA ALA A 29 -22.66 -21.66 23.12
C ALA A 29 -22.03 -20.62 24.07
N PHE A 30 -22.36 -19.34 23.89
CA PHE A 30 -21.82 -18.22 24.66
C PHE A 30 -22.86 -17.45 25.48
N LYS A 31 -24.08 -17.98 25.67
CA LYS A 31 -25.25 -17.24 26.19
C LYS A 31 -25.06 -16.53 27.53
N ASN A 32 -24.18 -17.05 28.40
CA ASN A 32 -23.94 -16.49 29.74
C ASN A 32 -22.63 -15.71 29.84
N LEU A 33 -21.97 -15.47 28.70
CA LEU A 33 -20.71 -14.75 28.64
C LEU A 33 -20.94 -13.33 28.09
N ARG A 34 -20.13 -12.38 28.53
CA ARG A 34 -20.11 -11.01 27.98
C ARG A 34 -18.76 -10.78 27.32
N ILE A 35 -18.63 -11.17 26.06
CA ILE A 35 -17.37 -11.17 25.32
C ILE A 35 -17.35 -9.97 24.38
N LYS A 36 -16.28 -9.15 24.44
CA LYS A 36 -16.05 -8.06 23.48
C LYS A 36 -15.36 -8.53 22.21
N LYS A 37 -14.35 -9.40 22.32
CA LYS A 37 -13.63 -9.99 21.19
C LYS A 37 -13.63 -11.51 21.28
N LEU A 38 -14.13 -12.17 20.24
CA LEU A 38 -14.15 -13.62 20.13
C LEU A 38 -13.29 -14.06 18.94
N VAL A 39 -12.27 -14.87 19.22
CA VAL A 39 -11.35 -15.42 18.22
C VAL A 39 -11.55 -16.93 18.15
N LEU A 40 -12.01 -17.42 17.00
CA LEU A 40 -12.25 -18.84 16.71
C LEU A 40 -11.31 -19.35 15.59
N ASP A 41 -10.18 -18.68 15.42
CA ASP A 41 -9.28 -18.89 14.28
C ASP A 41 -8.62 -20.28 14.31
N LYS A 42 -8.16 -20.74 13.14
CA LYS A 42 -7.38 -21.99 13.02
C LYS A 42 -8.08 -23.22 13.60
N ASN A 43 -9.39 -23.33 13.39
CA ASN A 43 -10.17 -24.52 13.74
C ASN A 43 -10.60 -25.28 12.48
N ARG A 44 -11.61 -26.14 12.60
CA ARG A 44 -12.20 -26.92 11.51
C ARG A 44 -13.68 -26.59 11.34
N ILE A 45 -14.08 -25.36 11.71
CA ILE A 45 -15.49 -24.96 11.76
C ILE A 45 -16.06 -25.00 10.35
N LYS A 46 -17.08 -25.83 10.15
CA LYS A 46 -17.81 -25.98 8.88
C LYS A 46 -19.16 -25.28 8.89
N ALA A 47 -19.79 -25.18 10.05
CA ALA A 47 -21.10 -24.57 10.22
C ALA A 47 -21.23 -23.92 11.61
N LEU A 48 -22.13 -22.95 11.69
CA LEU A 48 -22.56 -22.35 12.94
C LEU A 48 -24.08 -22.45 13.02
N HIS A 49 -24.58 -22.88 14.18
CA HIS A 49 -26.01 -22.86 14.42
C HIS A 49 -26.54 -21.40 14.45
N ARG A 50 -27.76 -21.14 13.96
CA ARG A 50 -28.37 -19.78 13.95
C ARG A 50 -28.37 -19.05 15.30
N ASP A 51 -28.54 -19.81 16.37
CA ASP A 51 -28.52 -19.30 17.76
C ASP A 51 -27.12 -19.33 18.40
N ALA A 52 -26.04 -19.58 17.66
CA ALA A 52 -24.69 -19.78 18.21
C ALA A 52 -24.22 -18.62 19.10
N PHE A 53 -24.43 -17.39 18.65
CA PHE A 53 -24.03 -16.16 19.34
C PHE A 53 -25.14 -15.50 20.16
N ARG A 54 -26.24 -16.21 20.41
CA ARG A 54 -27.36 -15.69 21.18
C ARG A 54 -26.91 -15.28 22.60
N GLY A 55 -27.20 -14.05 22.99
CA GLY A 55 -26.73 -13.41 24.23
C GLY A 55 -25.55 -12.44 24.05
N LEU A 56 -24.90 -12.43 22.87
CA LEU A 56 -23.76 -11.56 22.56
C LEU A 56 -24.14 -10.30 21.75
N GLU A 57 -25.41 -10.11 21.42
CA GLU A 57 -25.91 -9.16 20.42
C GLU A 57 -25.47 -7.72 20.66
N ASN A 58 -25.40 -7.32 21.93
CA ASN A 58 -25.10 -5.94 22.34
C ASN A 58 -23.73 -5.78 22.99
N VAL A 59 -22.89 -6.83 22.98
CA VAL A 59 -21.58 -6.82 23.66
C VAL A 59 -20.42 -7.22 22.76
N LEU A 60 -20.62 -8.11 21.80
CA LEU A 60 -19.56 -8.58 20.91
C LEU A 60 -19.24 -7.50 19.87
N GLN A 61 -17.99 -7.05 19.90
CA GLN A 61 -17.47 -5.95 19.08
C GLN A 61 -16.55 -6.46 17.97
N GLU A 62 -15.81 -7.54 18.21
CA GLU A 62 -14.91 -8.14 17.23
C GLU A 62 -15.12 -9.66 17.19
N LEU A 63 -15.32 -10.20 16.00
CA LEU A 63 -15.44 -11.64 15.77
C LEU A 63 -14.47 -12.05 14.66
N SER A 64 -13.63 -13.03 14.96
CA SER A 64 -12.76 -13.67 13.97
C SER A 64 -13.04 -15.17 13.93
N ILE A 65 -13.31 -15.68 12.73
CA ILE A 65 -13.47 -17.11 12.41
C ILE A 65 -12.55 -17.44 11.23
N SER A 66 -11.32 -16.93 11.29
CA SER A 66 -10.35 -17.02 10.20
C SER A 66 -9.71 -18.40 10.13
N GLN A 67 -9.22 -18.83 8.96
CA GLN A 67 -8.52 -20.11 8.80
C GLN A 67 -9.37 -21.31 9.25
N ASN A 68 -10.63 -21.36 8.81
CA ASN A 68 -11.60 -22.42 9.10
C ASN A 68 -12.06 -23.11 7.79
N LYS A 69 -13.23 -23.75 7.79
CA LYS A 69 -13.77 -24.53 6.67
C LYS A 69 -15.19 -24.10 6.28
N LEU A 70 -15.57 -22.85 6.55
CA LEU A 70 -16.87 -22.30 6.16
C LEU A 70 -16.98 -22.22 4.65
N THR A 71 -18.09 -22.69 4.08
CA THR A 71 -18.39 -22.61 2.64
C THR A 71 -19.28 -21.43 2.28
N GLU A 72 -19.87 -20.79 3.28
CA GLU A 72 -20.75 -19.63 3.17
C GLU A 72 -20.55 -18.69 4.36
N VAL A 73 -20.98 -17.44 4.20
CA VAL A 73 -21.08 -16.52 5.33
C VAL A 73 -22.21 -17.01 6.24
N PRO A 74 -22.00 -17.21 7.56
CA PRO A 74 -23.03 -17.71 8.46
C PRO A 74 -24.03 -16.60 8.84
N SER A 75 -24.76 -16.08 7.85
CA SER A 75 -25.65 -14.92 7.94
C SER A 75 -26.68 -15.07 9.06
N ASP A 76 -27.28 -16.25 9.19
CA ASP A 76 -28.25 -16.60 10.25
C ASP A 76 -27.65 -16.47 11.65
N ALA A 77 -26.40 -16.92 11.85
CA ALA A 77 -25.75 -16.88 13.15
C ALA A 77 -25.29 -15.46 13.52
N LEU A 78 -24.90 -14.66 12.52
CA LEU A 78 -24.46 -13.28 12.71
C LEU A 78 -25.63 -12.31 12.88
N ALA A 79 -26.83 -12.69 12.48
CA ALA A 79 -28.00 -11.81 12.46
C ALA A 79 -28.23 -11.11 13.82
N GLY A 80 -28.27 -9.78 13.78
CA GLY A 80 -28.60 -8.97 14.97
C GLY A 80 -27.47 -8.77 15.98
N LEU A 81 -26.21 -9.09 15.64
CA LEU A 81 -25.04 -8.67 16.43
C LEU A 81 -24.78 -7.15 16.30
N ARG A 82 -25.65 -6.34 16.92
CA ARG A 82 -25.70 -4.88 16.79
C ARG A 82 -24.45 -4.15 17.26
N ALA A 83 -23.68 -4.74 18.18
CA ALA A 83 -22.43 -4.17 18.68
C ALA A 83 -21.20 -4.53 17.84
N LEU A 84 -21.33 -5.44 16.86
CA LEU A 84 -20.21 -5.96 16.08
C LEU A 84 -19.67 -4.87 15.15
N ASN A 85 -18.39 -4.54 15.31
CA ASN A 85 -17.68 -3.54 14.52
C ASN A 85 -16.74 -4.19 13.50
N VAL A 86 -16.13 -5.32 13.88
CA VAL A 86 -15.13 -6.02 13.07
C VAL A 86 -15.52 -7.48 12.90
N LEU A 87 -15.56 -7.94 11.65
CA LEU A 87 -15.77 -9.34 11.30
C LEU A 87 -14.65 -9.82 10.39
N SER A 88 -13.94 -10.87 10.81
CA SER A 88 -12.97 -11.57 9.95
C SER A 88 -13.44 -12.99 9.67
N LEU A 89 -13.64 -13.30 8.39
CA LEU A 89 -13.89 -14.62 7.85
C LEU A 89 -12.77 -15.03 6.87
N LYS A 90 -11.59 -14.41 7.03
CA LYS A 90 -10.40 -14.62 6.20
C LYS A 90 -10.02 -16.10 6.10
N CYS A 91 -9.60 -16.57 4.93
CA CYS A 91 -9.08 -17.92 4.75
C CYS A 91 -10.08 -19.02 5.16
N ASN A 92 -11.29 -18.94 4.61
CA ASN A 92 -12.27 -20.02 4.62
C ASN A 92 -12.40 -20.59 3.20
N ARG A 93 -13.56 -21.16 2.85
CA ARG A 93 -13.91 -21.65 1.52
C ARG A 93 -15.21 -21.00 1.04
N ILE A 94 -15.43 -19.74 1.42
CA ILE A 94 -16.67 -19.02 1.13
C ILE A 94 -16.75 -18.81 -0.37
N GLY A 95 -17.81 -19.31 -1.00
CA GLY A 95 -18.09 -19.15 -2.42
C GLY A 95 -18.75 -17.82 -2.76
N ASN A 96 -19.46 -17.79 -3.89
CA ASN A 96 -20.15 -16.59 -4.38
C ASN A 96 -21.14 -16.00 -3.37
N LEU A 97 -21.23 -14.68 -3.36
CA LEU A 97 -22.12 -13.93 -2.48
C LEU A 97 -23.37 -13.53 -3.26
N THR A 98 -24.39 -14.39 -3.27
CA THR A 98 -25.59 -14.23 -4.13
C THR A 98 -26.77 -13.55 -3.45
N GLU A 99 -26.72 -13.38 -2.13
CA GLU A 99 -27.82 -12.85 -1.32
C GLU A 99 -27.30 -11.80 -0.33
N PRO A 100 -28.18 -10.99 0.28
CA PRO A 100 -27.80 -10.14 1.41
C PRO A 100 -27.30 -11.00 2.58
N ILE A 101 -26.07 -10.78 3.05
CA ILE A 101 -25.42 -11.63 4.07
C ILE A 101 -25.33 -10.99 5.46
N PHE A 102 -25.52 -9.67 5.56
CA PHE A 102 -25.37 -8.92 6.80
C PHE A 102 -26.70 -8.33 7.26
N HIS A 103 -27.44 -9.10 8.04
CA HIS A 103 -28.75 -8.67 8.56
C HIS A 103 -28.62 -8.00 9.93
N ASN A 104 -29.03 -6.73 10.02
CA ASN A 104 -29.12 -5.98 11.27
C ASN A 104 -27.77 -5.84 12.03
N LEU A 105 -26.66 -5.74 11.28
CA LEU A 105 -25.31 -5.48 11.79
C LEU A 105 -24.99 -3.98 11.79
N THR A 106 -25.77 -3.21 12.55
CA THR A 106 -25.83 -1.73 12.44
C THR A 106 -24.56 -0.99 12.86
N SER A 107 -23.56 -1.68 13.41
CA SER A 107 -22.28 -1.09 13.81
C SER A 107 -21.09 -1.60 13.00
N LEU A 108 -21.32 -2.48 12.01
CA LEU A 108 -20.24 -3.15 11.29
C LEU A 108 -19.51 -2.14 10.40
N ILE A 109 -18.20 -1.99 10.63
CA ILE A 109 -17.33 -1.04 9.93
C ILE A 109 -16.19 -1.73 9.17
N ASP A 110 -15.78 -2.93 9.58
CA ASP A 110 -14.64 -3.64 9.00
C ASP A 110 -15.02 -5.11 8.73
N VAL A 111 -14.93 -5.51 7.46
CA VAL A 111 -15.20 -6.87 7.00
C VAL A 111 -14.00 -7.40 6.24
N ASN A 112 -13.45 -8.51 6.71
CA ASN A 112 -12.39 -9.23 6.05
C ASN A 112 -12.88 -10.57 5.50
N LEU A 113 -13.02 -10.64 4.18
CA LEU A 113 -13.39 -11.81 3.38
C LEU A 113 -12.22 -12.28 2.50
N SER A 114 -11.00 -11.84 2.79
CA SER A 114 -9.83 -12.22 1.99
C SER A 114 -9.57 -13.72 2.00
N CYS A 115 -8.88 -14.23 0.97
CA CYS A 115 -8.44 -15.63 0.92
C CYS A 115 -9.65 -16.59 0.97
N ASN A 116 -10.66 -16.36 0.11
CA ASN A 116 -11.82 -17.23 -0.03
C ASN A 116 -11.97 -17.66 -1.51
N GLU A 117 -13.12 -18.20 -1.87
CA GLU A 117 -13.45 -18.69 -3.22
C GLU A 117 -14.56 -17.83 -3.86
N ILE A 118 -14.55 -16.52 -3.55
CA ILE A 118 -15.58 -15.58 -4.02
C ILE A 118 -15.27 -15.15 -5.46
N CYS A 119 -16.05 -15.61 -6.43
CA CYS A 119 -15.89 -15.22 -7.83
C CYS A 119 -16.97 -14.23 -8.29
N ASP A 120 -18.09 -14.15 -7.59
CA ASP A 120 -19.20 -13.23 -7.87
C ASP A 120 -19.79 -12.61 -6.60
N VAL A 121 -20.24 -11.35 -6.71
CA VAL A 121 -20.84 -10.57 -5.62
C VAL A 121 -22.07 -9.84 -6.14
N SER A 122 -23.24 -10.21 -5.61
CA SER A 122 -24.51 -9.63 -6.02
C SER A 122 -24.69 -8.19 -5.55
N PRO A 123 -25.46 -7.35 -6.27
CA PRO A 123 -25.62 -5.93 -5.94
C PRO A 123 -26.21 -5.63 -4.56
N ASN A 124 -26.94 -6.58 -3.98
CA ASN A 124 -27.64 -6.45 -2.70
C ASN A 124 -26.87 -7.08 -1.52
N THR A 125 -25.70 -7.69 -1.76
CA THR A 125 -24.93 -8.43 -0.74
C THR A 125 -24.68 -7.60 0.53
N PHE A 126 -24.38 -6.31 0.38
CA PHE A 126 -24.00 -5.42 1.48
C PHE A 126 -25.11 -4.45 1.92
N ASP A 127 -26.36 -4.63 1.50
CA ASP A 127 -27.45 -3.67 1.77
C ASP A 127 -27.64 -3.33 3.25
N GLY A 128 -27.55 -4.33 4.13
CA GLY A 128 -27.71 -4.13 5.56
C GLY A 128 -26.57 -3.37 6.26
N VAL A 129 -25.43 -3.18 5.57
CA VAL A 129 -24.23 -2.48 6.10
C VAL A 129 -23.72 -1.38 5.18
N ARG A 130 -24.46 -1.07 4.09
CA ARG A 130 -24.08 -0.10 3.05
C ARG A 130 -23.71 1.28 3.63
N ASN A 131 -24.39 1.69 4.69
CA ASN A 131 -24.22 2.99 5.33
C ASN A 131 -23.22 3.00 6.49
N THR A 132 -22.66 1.85 6.86
CA THR A 132 -21.79 1.72 8.05
C THR A 132 -20.41 1.20 7.70
N LEU A 133 -20.29 0.37 6.66
CA LEU A 133 -19.03 -0.28 6.31
C LEU A 133 -18.00 0.75 5.83
N GLN A 134 -16.81 0.70 6.41
CA GLN A 134 -15.70 1.62 6.15
C GLN A 134 -14.51 0.90 5.50
N ASN A 135 -14.33 -0.38 5.79
CA ASN A 135 -13.24 -1.19 5.27
C ASN A 135 -13.79 -2.52 4.75
N LEU A 136 -13.61 -2.78 3.46
CA LEU A 136 -14.02 -4.03 2.82
C LEU A 136 -12.80 -4.68 2.17
N ILE A 137 -12.46 -5.88 2.66
CA ILE A 137 -11.31 -6.64 2.19
C ILE A 137 -11.77 -7.90 1.47
N LEU A 138 -11.59 -7.91 0.15
CA LEU A 138 -11.88 -9.00 -0.78
C LEU A 138 -10.61 -9.52 -1.47
N ASP A 139 -9.44 -9.23 -0.89
CA ASP A 139 -8.15 -9.68 -1.43
C ASP A 139 -8.09 -11.21 -1.58
N THR A 140 -7.34 -11.70 -2.57
CA THR A 140 -7.05 -13.13 -2.74
C THR A 140 -8.34 -13.93 -2.88
N ASN A 141 -9.11 -13.62 -3.92
CA ASN A 141 -10.34 -14.29 -4.32
C ASN A 141 -10.28 -14.56 -5.84
N CYS A 142 -11.41 -14.82 -6.50
CA CYS A 142 -11.48 -15.15 -7.92
C CYS A 142 -12.37 -14.19 -8.72
N LEU A 143 -12.55 -12.95 -8.27
CA LEU A 143 -13.39 -11.96 -8.95
C LEU A 143 -12.83 -11.66 -10.34
N GLU A 144 -13.61 -11.94 -11.38
CA GLU A 144 -13.28 -11.63 -12.78
C GLU A 144 -13.72 -10.21 -13.17
N LYS A 145 -14.71 -9.65 -12.45
CA LYS A 145 -15.24 -8.30 -12.67
C LYS A 145 -15.18 -7.48 -11.40
N PHE A 146 -15.07 -6.16 -11.56
CA PHE A 146 -15.21 -5.25 -10.45
C PHE A 146 -16.64 -5.33 -9.87
N PRO A 147 -16.83 -5.45 -8.54
CA PRO A 147 -18.14 -5.65 -7.91
C PRO A 147 -18.94 -4.34 -7.80
N ALA A 148 -19.10 -3.62 -8.92
CA ALA A 148 -19.68 -2.26 -8.97
C ALA A 148 -21.07 -2.17 -8.33
N GLY A 149 -21.95 -3.13 -8.67
CA GLY A 149 -23.31 -3.16 -8.13
C GLY A 149 -23.34 -3.28 -6.61
N ALA A 150 -22.44 -4.08 -6.04
CA ALA A 150 -22.40 -4.37 -4.61
C ALA A 150 -21.85 -3.20 -3.78
N VAL A 151 -20.89 -2.45 -4.34
CA VAL A 151 -20.28 -1.31 -3.64
C VAL A 151 -20.94 0.04 -3.92
N LYS A 152 -21.86 0.10 -4.88
CA LYS A 152 -22.56 1.34 -5.25
C LYS A 152 -23.23 2.00 -4.04
N ASN A 153 -23.04 3.32 -3.90
CA ASN A 153 -23.59 4.14 -2.82
C ASN A 153 -23.09 3.76 -1.41
N MET A 154 -21.95 3.07 -1.27
CA MET A 154 -21.31 2.88 0.03
C MET A 154 -20.54 4.14 0.45
N GLU A 155 -21.28 5.20 0.80
CA GLU A 155 -20.72 6.52 1.08
C GLU A 155 -19.78 6.57 2.29
N SER A 156 -19.91 5.61 3.22
CA SER A 156 -19.00 5.48 4.38
C SER A 156 -17.74 4.67 4.08
N LEU A 157 -17.63 4.03 2.91
CA LEU A 157 -16.48 3.19 2.57
C LEU A 157 -15.24 4.07 2.41
N ILE A 158 -14.19 3.77 3.19
CA ILE A 158 -12.91 4.47 3.21
C ILE A 158 -11.87 3.70 2.40
N ALA A 159 -11.87 2.37 2.51
CA ALA A 159 -10.90 1.50 1.86
C ALA A 159 -11.58 0.27 1.22
N LEU A 160 -11.23 0.02 -0.04
CA LEU A 160 -11.65 -1.16 -0.79
C LEU A 160 -10.43 -1.93 -1.27
N HIS A 161 -10.29 -3.17 -0.80
CA HIS A 161 -9.18 -4.04 -1.13
C HIS A 161 -9.64 -5.20 -2.02
N LEU A 162 -9.08 -5.27 -3.23
CA LEU A 162 -9.41 -6.24 -4.28
C LEU A 162 -8.13 -6.87 -4.87
N LYS A 163 -7.04 -6.88 -4.11
CA LYS A 163 -5.74 -7.41 -4.54
C LYS A 163 -5.82 -8.90 -4.86
N TYR A 164 -5.01 -9.40 -5.79
CA TYR A 164 -4.96 -10.84 -6.11
C TYR A 164 -6.34 -11.41 -6.48
N ASN A 165 -7.04 -10.74 -7.37
CA ASN A 165 -8.23 -11.25 -8.05
C ASN A 165 -7.90 -11.43 -9.55
N LYS A 166 -8.92 -11.54 -10.40
CA LYS A 166 -8.80 -11.74 -11.85
C LYS A 166 -9.48 -10.60 -12.64
N ILE A 167 -9.62 -9.42 -12.04
CA ILE A 167 -10.31 -8.27 -12.66
C ILE A 167 -9.52 -7.83 -13.89
N ASP A 168 -10.17 -7.73 -15.05
CA ASP A 168 -9.52 -7.46 -16.34
C ASP A 168 -9.64 -6.02 -16.84
N THR A 169 -10.66 -5.30 -16.38
CA THR A 169 -11.02 -3.94 -16.81
C THR A 169 -11.74 -3.20 -15.70
N ILE A 170 -11.66 -1.85 -15.73
CA ILE A 170 -12.52 -0.98 -14.93
C ILE A 170 -13.38 -0.15 -15.88
N GLU A 171 -14.67 -0.44 -15.93
CA GLU A 171 -15.62 0.15 -16.88
C GLU A 171 -16.25 1.45 -16.37
N GLU A 172 -17.09 2.07 -17.21
CA GLU A 172 -17.84 3.29 -16.87
C GLU A 172 -18.66 3.12 -15.57
N ARG A 173 -18.58 4.14 -14.69
CA ARG A 173 -19.38 4.27 -13.46
C ARG A 173 -19.29 3.08 -12.50
N GLN A 174 -18.21 2.30 -12.54
CA GLN A 174 -18.04 1.19 -11.61
C GLN A 174 -17.74 1.66 -10.17
N LEU A 175 -17.18 2.86 -10.00
CA LEU A 175 -16.94 3.51 -8.71
C LEU A 175 -17.92 4.66 -8.50
N THR A 176 -19.20 4.31 -8.25
CA THR A 176 -20.30 5.28 -8.12
C THR A 176 -20.68 5.58 -6.67
N ASN A 177 -20.73 6.87 -6.32
CA ASN A 177 -21.17 7.39 -5.02
C ASN A 177 -20.38 6.82 -3.83
N LEU A 178 -19.05 6.82 -3.94
CA LEU A 178 -18.13 6.37 -2.89
C LEU A 178 -17.47 7.58 -2.25
N SER A 179 -18.29 8.45 -1.64
CA SER A 179 -17.88 9.80 -1.23
C SER A 179 -16.74 9.84 -0.22
N SER A 180 -16.61 8.83 0.66
CA SER A 180 -15.50 8.73 1.63
C SER A 180 -14.31 7.90 1.16
N LEU A 181 -14.39 7.29 -0.03
CA LEU A 181 -13.37 6.32 -0.46
C LEU A 181 -12.05 7.05 -0.70
N SER A 182 -11.05 6.64 0.08
CA SER A 182 -9.71 7.23 0.07
C SER A 182 -8.66 6.28 -0.47
N MET A 183 -8.87 4.97 -0.33
CA MET A 183 -7.96 3.93 -0.79
C MET A 183 -8.66 2.90 -1.67
N LEU A 184 -8.07 2.65 -2.84
CA LEU A 184 -8.46 1.59 -3.75
C LEU A 184 -7.24 0.72 -4.05
N SER A 185 -7.30 -0.55 -3.65
CA SER A 185 -6.25 -1.53 -3.95
C SER A 185 -6.74 -2.53 -4.98
N LEU A 186 -6.16 -2.47 -6.18
CA LEU A 186 -6.42 -3.34 -7.33
C LEU A 186 -5.14 -4.03 -7.82
N SER A 187 -4.09 -4.03 -7.01
CA SER A 187 -2.82 -4.65 -7.39
C SER A 187 -2.97 -6.14 -7.66
N SER A 188 -2.11 -6.69 -8.51
CA SER A 188 -2.05 -8.12 -8.78
C SER A 188 -3.37 -8.66 -9.37
N ASN A 189 -3.96 -7.92 -10.31
CA ASN A 189 -5.12 -8.33 -11.12
C ASN A 189 -4.68 -8.50 -12.59
N ASN A 190 -5.64 -8.54 -13.51
CA ASN A 190 -5.42 -8.65 -14.95
C ASN A 190 -5.79 -7.36 -15.69
N ILE A 191 -5.82 -6.21 -15.00
CA ILE A 191 -6.39 -4.97 -15.52
C ILE A 191 -5.58 -4.49 -16.72
N SER A 192 -6.22 -4.42 -17.88
CA SER A 192 -5.62 -3.99 -19.15
C SER A 192 -6.04 -2.58 -19.55
N SER A 193 -7.20 -2.10 -19.07
CA SER A 193 -7.70 -0.76 -19.34
C SER A 193 -8.56 -0.21 -18.18
N ILE A 194 -8.65 1.12 -18.11
CA ILE A 194 -9.51 1.86 -17.18
C ILE A 194 -10.29 2.87 -18.01
N HIS A 195 -11.61 2.89 -17.89
CA HIS A 195 -12.46 3.80 -18.62
C HIS A 195 -12.30 5.24 -18.13
N PRO A 196 -12.36 6.28 -19.01
CA PRO A 196 -12.24 7.68 -18.60
C PRO A 196 -13.31 8.19 -17.63
N PHE A 197 -14.45 7.49 -17.56
CA PHE A 197 -15.58 7.80 -16.68
C PHE A 197 -15.83 6.68 -15.66
N ALA A 198 -14.79 6.01 -15.17
CA ALA A 198 -14.91 4.95 -14.17
C ALA A 198 -15.40 5.48 -12.81
N LEU A 199 -14.99 6.69 -12.43
CA LEU A 199 -15.40 7.37 -11.22
C LEU A 199 -16.64 8.25 -11.46
N ASP A 200 -17.67 8.07 -10.64
CA ASP A 200 -18.85 8.93 -10.58
C ASP A 200 -19.12 9.28 -9.11
N ASN A 201 -19.02 10.57 -8.76
CA ASN A 201 -19.14 11.05 -7.37
C ASN A 201 -18.25 10.29 -6.35
N THR A 202 -16.98 10.10 -6.70
CA THR A 202 -15.94 9.49 -5.83
C THR A 202 -14.75 10.47 -5.69
N PRO A 203 -14.94 11.64 -5.04
CA PRO A 203 -13.98 12.74 -5.11
C PRO A 203 -12.75 12.56 -4.21
N ASN A 204 -12.77 11.67 -3.22
CA ASN A 204 -11.77 11.65 -2.14
C ASN A 204 -10.67 10.60 -2.30
N LEU A 205 -10.52 10.01 -3.50
CA LEU A 205 -9.56 8.94 -3.73
C LEU A 205 -8.12 9.50 -3.70
N ARG A 206 -7.31 9.03 -2.74
CA ARG A 206 -5.95 9.52 -2.47
C ARG A 206 -4.87 8.48 -2.76
N TYR A 207 -5.18 7.21 -2.54
CA TYR A 207 -4.25 6.10 -2.64
C TYR A 207 -4.78 5.08 -3.65
N VAL A 208 -4.14 5.01 -4.81
CA VAL A 208 -4.53 4.12 -5.91
C VAL A 208 -3.40 3.16 -6.19
N TYR A 209 -3.66 1.87 -5.94
CA TYR A 209 -2.69 0.80 -6.16
C TYR A 209 -3.12 -0.08 -7.32
N LEU A 210 -2.36 -0.02 -8.41
CA LEU A 210 -2.57 -0.72 -9.67
C LEU A 210 -1.34 -1.54 -10.09
N ALA A 211 -0.39 -1.75 -9.18
CA ALA A 211 0.81 -2.54 -9.46
C ALA A 211 0.49 -4.00 -9.85
N GLU A 212 1.35 -4.65 -10.63
CA GLU A 212 1.14 -6.01 -11.16
C GLU A 212 -0.19 -6.16 -11.92
N ASN A 213 -0.40 -5.35 -12.96
CA ASN A 213 -1.52 -5.46 -13.88
C ASN A 213 -1.00 -5.57 -15.33
N GLN A 214 -1.88 -5.37 -16.31
CA GLN A 214 -1.58 -5.51 -17.74
C GLN A 214 -1.66 -4.15 -18.48
N LEU A 215 -1.56 -3.02 -17.78
CA LEU A 215 -1.72 -1.68 -18.34
C LEU A 215 -0.57 -1.35 -19.30
N THR A 216 -0.89 -0.93 -20.52
CA THR A 216 0.08 -0.57 -21.56
C THR A 216 0.11 0.92 -21.89
N ASN A 217 -1.04 1.59 -21.79
CA ASN A 217 -1.22 3.02 -21.99
C ASN A 217 -2.53 3.47 -21.30
N PHE A 218 -2.83 4.76 -21.39
CA PHE A 218 -4.09 5.34 -20.95
C PHE A 218 -4.68 6.21 -22.05
N ASP A 219 -5.98 6.13 -22.26
CA ASP A 219 -6.68 7.07 -23.14
C ASP A 219 -6.60 8.49 -22.57
N VAL A 220 -6.62 9.50 -23.44
CA VAL A 220 -6.55 10.92 -23.06
C VAL A 220 -7.64 11.24 -22.04
N GLY A 221 -7.25 11.87 -20.93
CA GLY A 221 -8.16 12.25 -19.84
C GLY A 221 -8.50 11.12 -18.86
N THR A 222 -8.08 9.87 -19.09
CA THR A 222 -8.35 8.76 -18.17
C THR A 222 -7.80 9.04 -16.77
N MET A 223 -6.59 9.58 -16.66
CA MET A 223 -6.00 9.90 -15.36
C MET A 223 -6.61 11.16 -14.73
N ALA A 224 -7.23 12.04 -15.51
CA ALA A 224 -7.80 13.30 -15.01
C ALA A 224 -9.01 13.10 -14.08
N GLN A 225 -9.62 11.91 -14.05
CA GLN A 225 -10.65 11.57 -13.06
C GLN A 225 -10.08 11.36 -11.64
N PHE A 226 -8.76 11.12 -11.52
CA PHE A 226 -8.07 10.82 -10.26
C PHE A 226 -7.42 12.07 -9.62
N LYS A 227 -8.03 13.25 -9.76
CA LYS A 227 -7.46 14.56 -9.39
C LYS A 227 -6.90 14.66 -7.96
N GLN A 228 -7.53 13.98 -7.01
CA GLN A 228 -7.16 14.01 -5.59
C GLN A 228 -6.14 12.93 -5.20
N THR A 229 -5.69 12.10 -6.14
CA THR A 229 -4.73 11.02 -5.89
C THR A 229 -3.38 11.61 -5.52
N GLN A 230 -2.85 11.19 -4.37
CA GLN A 230 -1.55 11.59 -3.84
C GLN A 230 -0.48 10.53 -4.10
N VAL A 231 -0.89 9.26 -4.06
CA VAL A 231 -0.02 8.11 -4.32
C VAL A 231 -0.63 7.25 -5.41
N LEU A 232 0.12 7.07 -6.49
CA LEU A 232 -0.23 6.19 -7.59
C LEU A 232 0.87 5.14 -7.77
N ASP A 233 0.50 3.88 -7.58
CA ASP A 233 1.41 2.75 -7.79
C ASP A 233 1.03 1.97 -9.06
N LEU A 234 1.87 2.10 -10.08
CA LEU A 234 1.74 1.46 -11.39
C LEU A 234 2.91 0.49 -11.66
N ALA A 235 3.63 0.07 -10.62
CA ALA A 235 4.77 -0.82 -10.79
C ALA A 235 4.37 -2.17 -11.41
N PHE A 236 5.27 -2.82 -12.14
CA PHE A 236 5.01 -4.13 -12.76
C PHE A 236 3.80 -4.11 -13.71
N ASN A 237 3.70 -3.07 -14.54
CA ASN A 237 2.79 -3.02 -15.69
C ASN A 237 3.61 -3.08 -17.00
N LYS A 238 3.02 -2.69 -18.13
CA LYS A 238 3.62 -2.77 -19.47
C LYS A 238 3.70 -1.40 -20.16
N LEU A 239 3.79 -0.31 -19.39
CA LEU A 239 3.90 1.04 -19.93
C LEU A 239 5.22 1.18 -20.71
N SER A 240 5.17 1.64 -21.97
CA SER A 240 6.36 1.79 -22.81
C SER A 240 6.84 3.22 -23.02
N GLU A 241 5.96 4.20 -22.81
CA GLU A 241 6.23 5.62 -22.98
C GLU A 241 5.41 6.44 -21.99
N ILE A 242 5.90 7.63 -21.64
CA ILE A 242 5.17 8.63 -20.87
C ILE A 242 5.02 9.87 -21.74
N THR A 243 3.79 10.22 -22.10
CA THR A 243 3.44 11.41 -22.88
C THR A 243 2.97 12.55 -21.97
N VAL A 244 2.78 13.74 -22.54
CA VAL A 244 2.21 14.91 -21.83
C VAL A 244 0.80 14.66 -21.30
N GLU A 245 0.06 13.75 -21.91
CA GLU A 245 -1.31 13.41 -21.54
C GLU A 245 -1.40 12.26 -20.53
N THR A 246 -0.34 11.45 -20.38
CA THR A 246 -0.37 10.21 -19.56
C THR A 246 -0.79 10.47 -18.13
N PHE A 247 -0.28 11.54 -17.50
CA PHE A 247 -0.56 11.89 -16.10
C PHE A 247 -1.23 13.26 -15.96
N ALA A 248 -1.74 13.82 -17.06
CA ALA A 248 -2.44 15.09 -17.05
C ALA A 248 -3.67 15.05 -16.14
N GLY A 249 -3.88 16.12 -15.36
CA GLY A 249 -5.01 16.26 -14.44
C GLY A 249 -4.83 15.61 -13.06
N LEU A 250 -3.68 15.00 -12.76
CA LEU A 250 -3.36 14.49 -11.41
C LEU A 250 -2.88 15.60 -10.46
N GLU A 251 -3.78 16.55 -10.19
CA GLU A 251 -3.51 17.82 -9.49
C GLU A 251 -2.94 17.67 -8.07
N SER A 252 -3.10 16.51 -7.43
CA SER A 252 -2.61 16.24 -6.06
C SER A 252 -1.48 15.19 -6.00
N LEU A 253 -0.98 14.69 -7.14
CA LEU A 253 -0.06 13.56 -7.16
C LEU A 253 1.32 13.94 -6.64
N GLN A 254 1.75 13.24 -5.59
CA GLN A 254 3.04 13.46 -4.94
C GLN A 254 3.99 12.28 -5.15
N HIS A 255 3.49 11.04 -5.10
CA HIS A 255 4.31 9.83 -5.20
C HIS A 255 3.85 8.98 -6.38
N LEU A 256 4.75 8.74 -7.33
CA LEU A 256 4.50 7.93 -8.51
C LEU A 256 5.50 6.79 -8.58
N ASN A 257 4.97 5.56 -8.56
CA ASN A 257 5.77 4.36 -8.75
C ASN A 257 5.51 3.74 -10.13
N LEU A 258 6.55 3.69 -10.95
CA LEU A 258 6.58 3.12 -12.30
C LEU A 258 7.67 2.03 -12.42
N GLU A 259 8.14 1.50 -11.29
CA GLU A 259 9.09 0.40 -11.23
C GLU A 259 8.67 -0.75 -12.15
N SER A 260 9.63 -1.37 -12.85
CA SER A 260 9.39 -2.60 -13.60
C SER A 260 8.31 -2.48 -14.68
N ASN A 261 8.37 -1.41 -15.47
CA ASN A 261 7.61 -1.25 -16.71
C ASN A 261 8.54 -1.42 -17.94
N ASN A 262 8.09 -1.03 -19.12
CA ASN A 262 8.86 -1.07 -20.36
C ASN A 262 9.24 0.33 -20.87
N ILE A 263 9.33 1.33 -19.97
CA ILE A 263 9.42 2.74 -20.33
C ILE A 263 10.75 3.03 -21.02
N LYS A 264 10.69 3.47 -22.28
CA LYS A 264 11.84 3.85 -23.10
C LYS A 264 12.02 5.36 -23.23
N THR A 265 10.92 6.10 -23.18
CA THR A 265 10.89 7.54 -23.45
C THR A 265 9.96 8.26 -22.48
N ILE A 266 10.34 9.48 -22.12
CA ILE A 266 9.53 10.42 -21.34
C ILE A 266 9.49 11.71 -22.14
N ALA A 267 8.29 12.15 -22.52
CA ALA A 267 8.09 13.35 -23.30
C ALA A 267 8.41 14.61 -22.46
N PRO A 268 8.98 15.67 -23.06
CA PRO A 268 9.16 16.95 -22.38
C PRO A 268 7.83 17.48 -21.85
N GLY A 269 7.79 17.80 -20.55
CA GLY A 269 6.55 18.27 -19.91
C GLY A 269 5.59 17.17 -19.48
N ALA A 270 5.95 15.89 -19.57
CA ALA A 270 5.12 14.75 -19.13
C ALA A 270 4.62 14.84 -17.67
N PHE A 271 5.34 15.60 -16.83
CA PHE A 271 5.00 15.83 -15.43
C PHE A 271 4.67 17.30 -15.14
N ALA A 272 4.35 18.10 -16.16
CA ALA A 272 3.94 19.48 -15.97
C ALA A 272 2.57 19.54 -15.27
N GLY A 273 2.43 20.47 -14.32
CA GLY A 273 1.16 20.70 -13.62
C GLY A 273 0.83 19.71 -12.49
N ILE A 274 1.67 18.71 -12.24
CA ILE A 274 1.53 17.79 -11.10
C ILE A 274 2.55 18.11 -10.00
N PRO A 275 2.18 18.11 -8.70
CA PRO A 275 3.07 18.42 -7.58
C PRO A 275 3.96 17.22 -7.19
N LEU A 276 4.58 16.58 -8.18
CA LEU A 276 5.32 15.33 -8.01
C LEU A 276 6.57 15.52 -7.15
N LEU A 277 6.66 14.77 -6.05
CA LEU A 277 7.78 14.80 -5.09
C LEU A 277 8.70 13.60 -5.26
N LEU A 278 8.14 12.41 -5.47
CA LEU A 278 8.87 11.15 -5.54
C LEU A 278 8.53 10.41 -6.84
N LEU A 279 9.55 10.11 -7.64
CA LEU A 279 9.40 9.38 -8.91
C LEU A 279 10.31 8.15 -8.93
N TRP A 280 9.69 6.97 -8.91
CA TRP A 280 10.37 5.69 -9.05
C TRP A 280 10.22 5.13 -10.46
N LEU A 281 11.33 5.04 -11.19
CA LEU A 281 11.46 4.42 -12.50
C LEU A 281 12.46 3.25 -12.55
N PRO A 282 12.79 2.53 -11.45
CA PRO A 282 13.79 1.48 -11.55
C PRO A 282 13.30 0.32 -12.41
N ASN A 283 14.23 -0.45 -12.99
CA ASN A 283 13.90 -1.60 -13.84
C ASN A 283 13.05 -1.22 -15.06
N ASN A 284 13.39 -0.12 -15.74
CA ASN A 284 12.80 0.30 -17.01
C ASN A 284 13.85 0.25 -18.14
N CYS A 285 13.52 0.84 -19.29
CA CYS A 285 14.30 0.74 -20.51
C CYS A 285 14.88 2.09 -20.98
N LEU A 286 15.03 3.06 -20.07
CA LEU A 286 15.59 4.38 -20.39
C LEU A 286 17.06 4.24 -20.81
N ASN A 287 17.46 4.94 -21.87
CA ASN A 287 18.80 4.86 -22.43
C ASN A 287 19.60 6.16 -22.30
N ASN A 288 18.94 7.32 -22.35
CA ASN A 288 19.57 8.63 -22.33
C ASN A 288 18.75 9.59 -21.48
N ILE A 289 19.42 10.54 -20.82
CA ILE A 289 18.80 11.64 -20.08
C ILE A 289 19.24 12.97 -20.69
N SER A 290 18.28 13.85 -20.98
CA SER A 290 18.47 15.19 -21.53
C SER A 290 17.89 16.27 -20.60
N PRO A 291 18.19 17.56 -20.82
CA PRO A 291 17.55 18.68 -20.12
C PRO A 291 16.02 18.70 -20.19
N THR A 292 15.46 18.05 -21.20
CA THR A 292 14.01 18.04 -21.43
C THR A 292 13.31 16.82 -20.82
N THR A 293 14.03 15.75 -20.43
CA THR A 293 13.44 14.49 -19.94
C THR A 293 12.52 14.68 -18.73
N PHE A 294 12.92 15.51 -17.75
CA PHE A 294 12.14 15.81 -16.55
C PHE A 294 11.65 17.27 -16.52
N GLN A 295 11.52 17.89 -17.69
CA GLN A 295 11.01 19.26 -17.78
C GLN A 295 9.60 19.32 -17.19
N GLY A 296 9.34 20.32 -16.34
CA GLY A 296 8.05 20.52 -15.67
C GLY A 296 7.90 19.84 -14.30
N ALA A 297 8.80 18.93 -13.91
CA ALA A 297 8.77 18.25 -12.60
C ALA A 297 9.37 19.11 -11.47
N LEU A 298 8.89 20.35 -11.30
CA LEU A 298 9.55 21.40 -10.49
C LEU A 298 9.68 21.08 -8.98
N PHE A 299 8.80 20.21 -8.47
CA PHE A 299 8.76 19.85 -7.04
C PHE A 299 9.51 18.57 -6.71
N LEU A 300 10.14 17.94 -7.70
CA LEU A 300 10.76 16.63 -7.54
C LEU A 300 11.88 16.68 -6.49
N ARG A 301 11.80 15.80 -5.49
CA ARG A 301 12.77 15.67 -4.40
C ARG A 301 13.61 14.42 -4.52
N GLN A 302 13.01 13.31 -4.95
CA GLN A 302 13.71 12.05 -5.12
C GLN A 302 13.35 11.41 -6.45
N LEU A 303 14.37 10.93 -7.12
CA LEU A 303 14.27 10.27 -8.42
C LEU A 303 15.11 8.99 -8.38
N SER A 304 14.52 7.85 -8.70
CA SER A 304 15.28 6.62 -8.98
C SER A 304 15.13 6.23 -10.42
N LEU A 305 16.28 6.10 -11.07
CA LEU A 305 16.50 5.60 -12.41
C LEU A 305 17.36 4.33 -12.38
N ALA A 306 17.46 3.69 -11.20
CA ALA A 306 18.31 2.53 -11.03
C ALA A 306 17.90 1.36 -11.94
N ASN A 307 18.84 0.51 -12.36
CA ASN A 307 18.53 -0.65 -13.21
C ASN A 307 17.83 -0.26 -14.53
N ASN A 308 18.36 0.74 -15.24
CA ASN A 308 17.96 1.09 -16.61
C ASN A 308 19.14 0.82 -17.57
N ASN A 309 19.05 1.30 -18.81
CA ASN A 309 20.12 1.21 -19.81
C ASN A 309 20.81 2.56 -20.04
N ILE A 310 20.86 3.44 -19.03
CA ILE A 310 21.31 4.83 -19.22
C ILE A 310 22.80 4.84 -19.56
N LYS A 311 23.15 5.33 -20.75
CA LYS A 311 24.53 5.49 -21.25
C LYS A 311 24.98 6.94 -21.14
N ASP A 312 24.15 7.84 -21.64
CA ASP A 312 24.47 9.26 -21.75
C ASP A 312 23.55 10.11 -20.88
N ILE A 313 24.17 11.02 -20.11
CA ILE A 313 23.48 12.09 -19.38
C ILE A 313 24.03 13.41 -19.94
N GLN A 314 23.18 14.17 -20.63
CA GLN A 314 23.57 15.45 -21.21
C GLN A 314 23.79 16.52 -20.11
N PRO A 315 24.66 17.52 -20.35
CA PRO A 315 24.82 18.65 -19.44
C PRO A 315 23.48 19.33 -19.12
N LEU A 316 23.32 19.79 -17.88
CA LEU A 316 22.15 20.52 -17.38
C LEU A 316 20.86 19.67 -17.29
N SER A 317 20.94 18.34 -17.42
CA SER A 317 19.80 17.42 -17.34
C SER A 317 18.94 17.56 -16.08
N PHE A 318 19.53 17.97 -14.97
CA PHE A 318 18.84 18.13 -13.67
C PHE A 318 18.82 19.58 -13.16
N ASN A 319 19.29 20.55 -13.95
CA ASN A 319 19.55 21.92 -13.49
C ASN A 319 18.27 22.68 -13.10
N HIS A 320 17.14 22.38 -13.75
CA HIS A 320 15.83 22.98 -13.45
C HIS A 320 15.12 22.34 -12.25
N LEU A 321 15.68 21.29 -11.64
CA LEU A 321 15.10 20.57 -10.51
C LEU A 321 15.68 21.07 -9.18
N ALA A 322 15.37 22.32 -8.84
CA ALA A 322 15.94 23.02 -7.68
C ALA A 322 15.70 22.30 -6.33
N ASN A 323 14.64 21.51 -6.23
CA ASN A 323 14.28 20.77 -5.01
C ASN A 323 14.80 19.32 -4.98
N LEU A 324 15.58 18.89 -5.97
CA LEU A 324 16.03 17.51 -6.10
C LEU A 324 17.16 17.22 -5.12
N HIS A 325 16.92 16.34 -4.16
CA HIS A 325 17.89 15.97 -3.13
C HIS A 325 18.58 14.66 -3.42
N THR A 326 17.92 13.74 -4.13
CA THR A 326 18.48 12.40 -4.38
C THR A 326 18.16 11.93 -5.79
N VAL A 327 19.21 11.50 -6.49
CA VAL A 327 19.12 10.82 -7.78
C VAL A 327 19.82 9.47 -7.65
N ASP A 328 19.08 8.39 -7.88
CA ASP A 328 19.61 7.04 -7.91
C ASP A 328 19.81 6.59 -9.36
N LEU A 329 21.06 6.49 -9.80
CA LEU A 329 21.49 6.04 -11.13
C LEU A 329 22.22 4.70 -11.05
N ALA A 330 22.08 3.97 -9.93
CA ALA A 330 22.74 2.68 -9.73
C ALA A 330 22.39 1.66 -10.83
N ASN A 331 23.32 0.76 -11.16
CA ASN A 331 23.08 -0.32 -12.13
C ASN A 331 22.61 0.22 -13.48
N ASN A 332 23.40 1.09 -14.09
CA ASN A 332 23.17 1.63 -15.44
C ASN A 332 24.42 1.36 -16.32
N LYS A 333 24.49 1.99 -17.49
CA LYS A 333 25.55 1.79 -18.49
C LYS A 333 26.41 3.03 -18.70
N ILE A 334 26.52 3.87 -17.67
CA ILE A 334 27.22 5.16 -17.76
C ILE A 334 28.72 4.88 -17.80
N GLN A 335 29.38 5.26 -18.90
CA GLN A 335 30.83 5.10 -19.09
C GLN A 335 31.62 6.36 -18.73
N SER A 336 31.02 7.53 -18.92
CA SER A 336 31.63 8.81 -18.57
C SER A 336 30.54 9.84 -18.26
N LEU A 337 30.90 10.89 -17.54
CA LEU A 337 30.02 12.01 -17.25
C LEU A 337 30.64 13.29 -17.80
N GLN A 338 29.91 13.97 -18.67
CA GLN A 338 30.29 15.30 -19.16
C GLN A 338 30.18 16.33 -18.05
N GLN A 339 30.97 17.40 -18.13
CA GLN A 339 30.88 18.51 -17.19
C GLN A 339 29.45 19.10 -17.18
N GLY A 340 28.87 19.23 -15.99
CA GLY A 340 27.51 19.73 -15.82
C GLY A 340 26.39 18.69 -16.02
N ALA A 341 26.71 17.42 -16.34
CA ALA A 341 25.71 16.36 -16.48
C ALA A 341 24.97 16.09 -15.16
N ILE A 342 25.71 16.10 -14.05
CA ILE A 342 25.20 15.91 -12.69
C ILE A 342 25.28 17.24 -11.93
N GLN A 343 24.67 18.27 -12.51
CA GLN A 343 24.48 19.56 -11.88
C GLN A 343 23.00 19.75 -11.59
N GLY A 344 22.69 20.03 -10.33
CA GLY A 344 21.33 20.18 -9.82
C GLY A 344 21.35 21.06 -8.57
N SER A 345 20.63 20.65 -7.51
CA SER A 345 20.66 21.38 -6.24
C SER A 345 22.02 21.34 -5.55
N ASP A 346 22.28 22.31 -4.67
CA ASP A 346 23.53 22.44 -3.90
C ASP A 346 23.83 21.23 -2.98
N HIS A 347 22.83 20.41 -2.68
CA HIS A 347 22.91 19.25 -1.78
C HIS A 347 22.47 17.95 -2.47
N LEU A 348 22.60 17.88 -3.80
CA LEU A 348 22.23 16.71 -4.57
C LEU A 348 23.10 15.50 -4.19
N THR A 349 22.46 14.47 -3.66
CA THR A 349 23.08 13.14 -3.45
C THR A 349 22.85 12.28 -4.69
N VAL A 350 23.93 11.74 -5.26
CA VAL A 350 23.84 10.87 -6.44
C VAL A 350 24.45 9.50 -6.16
N ARG A 351 23.71 8.46 -6.51
CA ARG A 351 24.18 7.07 -6.43
C ARG A 351 24.53 6.58 -7.82
N LEU A 352 25.80 6.22 -8.03
CA LEU A 352 26.34 5.75 -9.32
C LEU A 352 26.88 4.32 -9.27
N GLN A 353 26.72 3.62 -8.15
CA GLN A 353 27.20 2.25 -7.96
C GLN A 353 26.79 1.31 -9.12
N GLU A 354 27.64 0.32 -9.43
CA GLU A 354 27.40 -0.65 -10.50
C GLU A 354 27.20 0.00 -11.89
N ASN A 355 28.00 1.04 -12.21
CA ASN A 355 28.13 1.57 -13.57
C ASN A 355 29.57 1.34 -14.08
N PRO A 356 29.76 1.16 -15.41
CA PRO A 356 31.10 0.98 -16.01
C PRO A 356 32.09 2.10 -15.65
N MET A 357 31.62 3.33 -15.49
CA MET A 357 32.49 4.42 -15.08
C MET A 357 33.05 4.24 -13.67
N VAL A 358 32.38 3.54 -12.75
CA VAL A 358 32.89 3.45 -11.37
C VAL A 358 34.23 2.71 -11.33
N CYS A 359 34.42 1.73 -12.22
CA CYS A 359 35.61 0.90 -12.30
C CYS A 359 36.09 0.76 -13.75
N SER A 360 37.29 1.27 -14.07
CA SER A 360 37.90 1.20 -15.40
C SER A 360 39.28 0.52 -15.39
N GLN A 361 39.81 0.25 -16.59
CA GLN A 361 41.16 -0.30 -16.79
C GLN A 361 42.24 0.60 -16.16
N ASP A 362 42.04 1.92 -16.20
CA ASP A 362 43.02 2.92 -15.78
C ASP A 362 42.79 3.43 -14.34
N GLY A 363 41.74 2.99 -13.64
CA GLY A 363 41.44 3.43 -12.27
C GLY A 363 39.98 3.30 -11.86
N PHE A 364 39.56 4.06 -10.85
CA PHE A 364 38.16 4.16 -10.43
C PHE A 364 37.75 5.63 -10.37
N HIS A 365 36.52 5.92 -10.79
CA HIS A 365 36.01 7.30 -10.79
C HIS A 365 35.31 7.60 -9.45
N VAL A 366 35.68 8.72 -8.84
CA VAL A 366 35.06 9.23 -7.61
C VAL A 366 34.44 10.59 -7.90
N MET A 367 33.27 10.87 -7.34
CA MET A 367 32.66 12.19 -7.43
C MET A 367 33.25 13.11 -6.35
N ASN A 368 33.73 14.29 -6.74
CA ASN A 368 34.05 15.39 -5.83
C ASN A 368 33.07 16.55 -6.12
N GLY A 369 32.02 16.65 -5.31
CA GLY A 369 30.88 17.52 -5.62
C GLY A 369 30.22 17.12 -6.95
N PRO A 370 29.99 18.06 -7.90
CA PRO A 370 29.39 17.75 -9.20
C PRO A 370 30.40 17.25 -10.25
N GLN A 371 31.69 17.11 -9.91
CA GLN A 371 32.73 16.71 -10.84
C GLN A 371 33.11 15.23 -10.66
N ALA A 372 33.15 14.47 -11.75
CA ALA A 372 33.75 13.14 -11.77
C ALA A 372 35.28 13.27 -11.85
N ILE A 373 35.99 12.79 -10.83
CA ILE A 373 37.46 12.72 -10.79
C ILE A 373 37.89 11.31 -11.15
N ASN A 374 38.81 11.19 -12.10
CA ASN A 374 39.47 9.94 -12.43
C ASN A 374 40.75 9.79 -11.61
N LEU A 375 40.82 8.78 -10.73
CA LEU A 375 42.01 8.50 -9.92
C LEU A 375 42.85 7.43 -10.64
N THR A 376 43.77 7.86 -11.52
CA THR A 376 44.58 6.98 -12.39
C THR A 376 46.03 6.80 -11.94
N THR A 377 46.44 7.40 -10.83
CA THR A 377 47.86 7.46 -10.44
C THR A 377 48.37 6.23 -9.69
N GLU A 378 47.49 5.29 -9.31
CA GLU A 378 47.82 4.09 -8.54
C GLU A 378 47.21 2.84 -9.20
N PRO A 379 47.87 1.67 -9.13
CA PRO A 379 47.32 0.42 -9.65
C PRO A 379 45.96 0.12 -9.01
N ASN A 380 44.97 -0.22 -9.85
CA ASN A 380 43.58 -0.40 -9.47
C ASN A 380 43.37 -1.66 -8.60
N ASN A 381 43.74 -1.58 -7.32
CA ASN A 381 43.57 -2.65 -6.33
C ASN A 381 42.13 -2.74 -5.79
N ILE A 382 41.27 -1.78 -6.14
CA ILE A 382 39.88 -1.66 -5.68
C ILE A 382 38.95 -2.37 -6.66
N CYS A 383 39.06 -2.09 -7.95
CA CYS A 383 38.26 -2.72 -8.99
C CYS A 383 38.97 -3.97 -9.54
N LYS A 384 38.83 -5.08 -8.84
CA LYS A 384 39.31 -6.41 -9.31
C LYS A 384 38.33 -7.11 -10.27
N THR A 385 37.42 -6.36 -10.89
CA THR A 385 36.26 -6.89 -11.65
C THR A 385 36.44 -6.74 -13.16
N ASN A 386 35.70 -7.52 -13.97
CA ASN A 386 35.74 -7.44 -15.44
C ASN A 386 35.15 -6.11 -15.95
N TRP A 387 35.93 -5.02 -15.93
CA TRP A 387 35.54 -3.68 -16.42
C TRP A 387 35.29 -3.63 -17.95
N HIS A 388 35.65 -4.69 -18.69
CA HIS A 388 35.45 -4.82 -20.13
C HIS A 388 34.20 -5.61 -20.52
N GLU A 389 33.44 -6.18 -19.58
CA GLU A 389 32.21 -6.88 -19.94
C GLU A 389 31.12 -5.87 -20.31
N ASP A 390 30.68 -5.92 -21.57
CA ASP A 390 29.45 -5.26 -22.00
C ASP A 390 28.31 -5.80 -21.13
N THR A 391 27.81 -4.96 -20.22
CA THR A 391 26.61 -5.29 -19.47
C THR A 391 25.48 -5.52 -20.47
N PRO A 392 24.82 -6.69 -20.49
CA PRO A 392 23.72 -6.95 -21.41
C PRO A 392 22.62 -5.91 -21.21
N ASP A 393 21.86 -5.58 -22.27
CA ASP A 393 20.71 -4.70 -22.12
C ASP A 393 19.75 -5.26 -21.08
N VAL A 394 19.44 -4.44 -20.07
CA VAL A 394 18.59 -4.80 -18.94
C VAL A 394 17.13 -4.98 -19.40
N CYS A 395 16.79 -4.54 -20.61
CA CYS A 395 15.44 -4.54 -21.16
C CYS A 395 15.29 -5.27 -22.49
N PRO A 396 14.15 -5.97 -22.72
CA PRO A 396 13.04 -6.16 -21.80
C PRO A 396 13.38 -7.21 -20.73
N ARG A 397 13.35 -6.82 -19.45
CA ARG A 397 13.47 -7.78 -18.36
C ARG A 397 12.14 -8.50 -18.24
N ALA A 398 12.11 -9.80 -18.51
CA ALA A 398 10.99 -10.65 -18.11
C ALA A 398 11.03 -10.78 -16.58
N LEU A 399 10.65 -9.71 -15.87
CA LEU A 399 10.49 -9.80 -14.43
C LEU A 399 9.29 -10.71 -14.17
N SER A 400 9.57 -11.83 -13.50
CA SER A 400 8.51 -12.69 -13.02
C SER A 400 7.69 -11.89 -12.01
N ARG A 401 6.37 -11.88 -12.24
CA ARG A 401 5.40 -11.43 -11.23
C ARG A 401 5.77 -12.11 -9.90
N PRO A 402 5.91 -11.38 -8.78
CA PRO A 402 6.06 -12.02 -7.49
C PRO A 402 4.92 -13.04 -7.35
N PRO A 403 5.21 -14.32 -7.05
CA PRO A 403 4.16 -15.31 -6.95
C PRO A 403 3.12 -14.77 -5.95
N PRO A 404 1.81 -14.91 -6.24
CA PRO A 404 0.79 -14.53 -5.27
C PRO A 404 1.14 -15.21 -3.94
N PRO A 405 1.06 -14.50 -2.80
CA PRO A 405 1.36 -15.09 -1.52
C PRO A 405 0.50 -16.35 -1.41
N PRO A 406 1.11 -17.51 -1.07
CA PRO A 406 0.37 -18.76 -1.06
C PRO A 406 -0.85 -18.59 -0.17
N CYS A 407 -2.04 -18.84 -0.72
CA CYS A 407 -3.28 -18.88 0.05
C CYS A 407 -3.10 -19.96 1.11
N CYS A 408 -2.74 -19.57 2.34
CA CYS A 408 -2.55 -20.48 3.47
C CYS A 408 -1.99 -21.84 3.05
N ASN A 409 -0.73 -21.86 2.62
CA ASN A 409 -0.03 -23.13 2.50
C ASN A 409 -0.16 -23.85 3.85
N GLN A 410 -0.83 -25.01 3.84
CA GLN A 410 -0.86 -25.96 4.95
C GLN A 410 0.53 -26.63 5.07
N THR A 411 1.57 -25.84 5.19
CA THR A 411 2.93 -26.33 5.41
C THR A 411 3.40 -25.78 6.75
N GLU A 412 3.72 -26.72 7.62
CA GLU A 412 4.31 -26.54 8.94
C GLU A 412 5.41 -25.46 8.89
N GLU A 413 5.36 -24.52 9.84
CA GLU A 413 6.45 -23.56 10.04
C GLU A 413 7.78 -24.31 10.18
N PRO A 414 8.84 -23.92 9.46
CA PRO A 414 10.16 -24.44 9.75
C PRO A 414 10.56 -24.02 11.17
N ALA A 415 11.02 -25.00 11.95
CA ALA A 415 11.42 -24.87 13.34
C ALA A 415 12.29 -23.62 13.57
N ILE A 416 11.87 -22.78 14.51
CA ILE A 416 12.66 -21.68 15.04
C ILE A 416 13.87 -22.30 15.76
N THR A 417 15.04 -22.24 15.12
CA THR A 417 16.33 -22.33 15.82
C THR A 417 16.42 -21.15 16.77
N GLN A 418 16.50 -21.46 18.07
CA GLN A 418 16.69 -20.50 19.15
C GLN A 418 18.05 -19.79 18.99
N GLU A 419 18.02 -18.48 18.74
CA GLU A 419 19.13 -17.60 19.10
C GLU A 419 18.73 -16.82 20.35
N THR A 420 19.35 -17.22 21.45
CA THR A 420 19.39 -16.53 22.74
C THR A 420 20.03 -15.15 22.59
N THR A 421 19.29 -14.10 22.89
CA THR A 421 19.89 -12.81 23.29
C THR A 421 19.14 -12.27 24.50
N GLU A 422 19.91 -12.04 25.57
CA GLU A 422 19.50 -11.58 26.88
C GLU A 422 18.95 -10.14 26.82
N ALA A 423 17.82 -9.91 27.49
CA ALA A 423 17.30 -8.57 27.73
C ALA A 423 17.80 -8.06 29.09
N PRO A 424 18.31 -6.81 29.21
CA PRO A 424 18.62 -6.23 30.49
C PRO A 424 17.35 -5.73 31.19
N THR A 425 17.29 -6.04 32.47
CA THR A 425 16.28 -5.63 33.45
C THR A 425 16.27 -4.11 33.62
N THR A 426 15.10 -3.47 33.69
CA THR A 426 15.00 -2.17 34.35
C THR A 426 13.68 -1.97 35.08
N THR A 427 13.87 -1.37 36.24
CA THR A 427 13.05 -1.30 37.44
C THR A 427 11.80 -0.45 37.28
N THR A 428 10.73 -0.89 37.94
CA THR A 428 9.48 -0.18 38.19
C THR A 428 9.68 1.03 39.11
N THR A 429 9.11 2.17 38.72
CA THR A 429 8.72 3.24 39.65
C THR A 429 7.33 3.75 39.30
N THR A 430 6.43 3.57 40.25
CA THR A 430 5.07 4.09 40.37
C THR A 430 5.05 5.60 40.56
N THR A 431 4.17 6.30 39.85
CA THR A 431 3.56 7.56 40.32
C THR A 431 2.16 7.75 39.75
N GLU A 432 1.37 8.48 40.51
CA GLU A 432 -0.09 8.46 40.63
C GLU A 432 -0.90 9.07 39.48
N ALA A 433 -2.17 8.64 39.46
CA ALA A 433 -3.23 9.16 38.63
C ALA A 433 -3.72 10.53 39.11
N THR A 434 -4.01 11.42 38.16
CA THR A 434 -4.98 12.50 38.35
C THR A 434 -6.03 12.48 37.25
N THR A 435 -7.28 12.44 37.70
CA THR A 435 -8.54 12.43 36.94
C THR A 435 -8.79 13.75 36.20
N THR A 436 -9.19 13.69 34.93
CA THR A 436 -10.01 14.75 34.31
C THR A 436 -11.03 14.18 33.30
N LYS A 437 -12.11 14.95 33.17
CA LYS A 437 -13.46 14.58 32.73
C LYS A 437 -13.59 14.17 31.26
N ALA A 438 -14.52 13.25 31.03
CA ALA A 438 -14.91 12.70 29.74
C ALA A 438 -15.46 13.76 28.76
N LYS A 439 -14.91 13.74 27.53
CA LYS A 439 -15.58 14.17 26.30
C LYS A 439 -15.77 12.95 25.42
N ALA A 440 -16.95 12.81 24.82
CA ALA A 440 -17.33 11.72 23.92
C ALA A 440 -16.26 11.49 22.83
N PRO A 441 -15.89 10.24 22.51
CA PRO A 441 -14.87 9.98 21.52
C PRO A 441 -15.45 10.26 20.13
N LYS A 442 -14.95 11.31 19.46
CA LYS A 442 -14.95 11.31 18.00
C LYS A 442 -14.24 10.02 17.58
N ARG A 443 -14.92 9.14 16.84
CA ARG A 443 -14.37 7.89 16.29
C ARG A 443 -13.13 8.24 15.45
N LYS A 444 -11.95 8.23 16.08
CA LYS A 444 -10.68 8.33 15.38
C LYS A 444 -10.44 6.98 14.73
N VAL A 445 -10.63 6.96 13.42
CA VAL A 445 -10.22 5.88 12.52
C VAL A 445 -8.74 5.61 12.78
N ASN A 446 -8.42 4.41 13.30
CA ASN A 446 -7.04 4.03 13.62
C ASN A 446 -6.29 3.74 12.33
N MET A 447 -5.74 4.79 11.70
CA MET A 447 -5.06 4.74 10.41
C MET A 447 -3.92 3.70 10.37
N ASP A 448 -3.29 3.38 11.50
CA ASP A 448 -2.25 2.35 11.58
C ASP A 448 -2.79 0.94 11.28
N ARG A 449 -4.06 0.66 11.62
CA ARG A 449 -4.75 -0.60 11.26
C ARG A 449 -5.05 -0.65 9.76
N PHE A 450 -5.41 0.49 9.15
CA PHE A 450 -5.65 0.62 7.71
C PHE A 450 -4.38 0.39 6.88
N TRP A 451 -3.25 0.92 7.33
CA TRP A 451 -1.97 0.74 6.65
C TRP A 451 -1.42 -0.67 6.81
N ARG A 452 -1.52 -1.32 7.98
CA ARG A 452 -0.98 -2.69 8.20
C ARG A 452 -1.53 -3.74 7.23
N LEU A 453 -2.78 -3.59 6.78
CA LEU A 453 -3.45 -4.54 5.89
C LEU A 453 -3.14 -4.32 4.40
N SER A 454 -2.59 -3.17 4.02
CA SER A 454 -2.16 -2.89 2.64
C SER A 454 -0.69 -3.26 2.36
N HIS A 455 0.05 -3.78 3.34
CA HIS A 455 1.47 -4.11 3.16
C HIS A 455 1.66 -5.33 2.24
N ARG A 456 2.37 -5.12 1.13
CA ARG A 456 3.08 -6.17 0.40
C ARG A 456 4.21 -6.72 1.29
N PRO A 457 4.49 -8.03 1.30
CA PRO A 457 5.82 -8.52 1.62
C PRO A 457 6.73 -8.26 0.41
N ALA A 458 7.12 -7.01 0.18
CA ALA A 458 8.17 -6.69 -0.78
C ALA A 458 9.48 -6.58 -0.01
N ALA A 459 10.26 -7.65 0.01
CA ALA A 459 11.67 -7.56 0.38
C ALA A 459 12.34 -6.56 -0.59
N GLY A 460 12.70 -5.36 -0.10
CA GLY A 460 13.64 -4.47 -0.78
C GLY A 460 13.14 -3.13 -1.31
N SER A 461 11.84 -2.87 -1.50
CA SER A 461 11.39 -1.56 -2.03
C SER A 461 11.19 -0.52 -0.89
N PRO A 462 11.93 0.61 -0.88
CA PRO A 462 11.74 1.68 0.10
C PRO A 462 10.42 2.43 -0.06
N PHE A 463 9.64 2.18 -1.13
CA PHE A 463 8.35 2.83 -1.41
C PHE A 463 7.32 2.69 -0.27
N LEU A 464 7.40 1.62 0.54
CA LEU A 464 6.49 1.40 1.68
C LEU A 464 7.15 1.68 3.05
N ARG A 465 8.44 2.04 3.11
CA ARG A 465 9.11 2.36 4.38
C ARG A 465 8.83 3.82 4.80
N HIS A 466 7.57 4.15 5.00
CA HIS A 466 7.23 5.15 6.00
C HIS A 466 7.04 4.44 7.35
N GLN A 467 8.16 4.10 7.98
CA GLN A 467 8.16 4.02 9.43
C GLN A 467 7.82 5.41 9.95
N VAL A 468 6.67 5.52 10.62
CA VAL A 468 6.39 6.63 11.52
C VAL A 468 7.44 6.56 12.62
N ASN A 469 8.58 7.21 12.43
CA ASN A 469 9.47 7.52 13.53
C ASN A 469 8.71 8.50 14.44
N SER A 470 8.14 7.98 15.50
CA SER A 470 7.52 8.72 16.60
C SER A 470 8.59 9.46 17.41
N ALA A 471 9.36 10.35 16.80
CA ALA A 471 10.38 11.15 17.49
C ALA A 471 10.86 12.37 16.68
N MET A 472 9.98 13.13 16.03
CA MET A 472 10.29 14.54 15.70
C MET A 472 9.03 15.39 15.85
N LYS A 473 8.90 16.04 17.01
CA LYS A 473 7.98 17.17 17.17
C LYS A 473 8.51 18.33 16.31
N PRO A 474 7.68 19.00 15.49
CA PRO A 474 8.10 20.24 14.86
C PRO A 474 8.33 21.31 15.94
N LYS A 475 9.58 21.77 16.08
CA LYS A 475 9.88 23.01 16.80
C LYS A 475 9.34 24.16 15.96
N TYR A 476 8.29 24.82 16.46
CA TYR A 476 7.84 26.10 15.94
C TYR A 476 9.02 27.09 15.94
N LEU A 477 9.32 27.67 14.78
CA LEU A 477 10.19 28.84 14.68
C LEU A 477 9.56 29.98 15.50
N ILE A 478 10.28 30.41 16.53
CA ILE A 478 10.00 31.66 17.24
C ILE A 478 10.56 32.77 16.36
N THR A 479 9.68 33.58 15.77
CA THR A 479 10.04 34.80 15.07
C THR A 479 10.47 35.87 16.09
N THR A 480 11.75 36.24 16.08
CA THR A 480 12.25 37.47 16.71
C THR A 480 11.95 38.66 15.81
N PRO A 481 11.34 39.76 16.30
CA PRO A 481 11.16 40.97 15.50
C PRO A 481 12.45 41.79 15.44
N ALA A 482 12.80 42.26 14.24
CA ALA A 482 13.87 43.22 13.98
C ALA A 482 13.48 44.64 14.44
N PRO A 483 14.46 45.50 14.81
CA PRO A 483 14.18 46.79 15.44
C PRO A 483 13.77 47.87 14.42
N ALA A 484 12.70 48.60 14.72
CA ALA A 484 12.29 49.79 13.99
C ALA A 484 13.27 50.94 14.22
N ARG A 485 13.88 51.43 13.14
CA ARG A 485 14.60 52.72 13.11
C ARG A 485 13.57 53.85 13.05
N HIS A 486 13.61 54.73 14.05
CA HIS A 486 13.02 56.07 13.97
C HIS A 486 14.05 57.09 13.54
N ARG A 487 13.71 57.90 12.53
CA ARG A 487 13.79 59.38 12.46
C ARG A 487 13.89 59.86 11.00
N PRO A 488 13.60 61.14 10.72
CA PRO A 488 12.71 62.08 11.43
C PRO A 488 11.30 62.12 10.81
#